data_AF-A0A2V7MNV2-F1
#
_entry.id   AF-A0A2V7MNV2-F1
#
_cell.length_a   1.000
_cell.length_b   1.000
_cell.length_c   1.000
_cell.angle_alpha   90.00
_cell.angle_beta   90.00
_cell.angle_gamma   90.00
#
_symmetry.space_group_name_H-M   'P 1'
#
loop_
_entity.id
_entity.type
_entity.pdbx_description
1 polymer ?
#
loop_
_entity_poly.entity_id
_entity_poly.type
_entity_poly.pdbx_seq_one_letter_code
_entity_poly.pdbx_strand_id
1 'polypeptide(L)'
;MTTGTRGTRESLAERLGSGPLPVHDAILICRLLLSAIEAAHARGTAHGSISVGAIVLDGDRPVLGAVDPVAPDTPADDVYAVAMVLYETISGRPWEPNMAPGAADWSRIPRRLRRVLRKALSPVAERRWPDASAFQRALWVPRPQDPIWPAVIVLVLAAAIIGAFVLCKPLGLCWEREPPAETR
;
A
#
# COMPACT_ATOMS: atom_id res chain seq x y z
N MET A 1 -30.39 -28.39 22.48
CA MET A 1 -30.23 -28.35 21.01
C MET A 1 -29.53 -27.05 20.67
N THR A 2 -28.21 -27.06 20.59
CA THR A 2 -27.39 -25.91 20.21
C THR A 2 -27.33 -25.83 18.69
N THR A 3 -28.09 -24.91 18.11
CA THR A 3 -27.98 -24.55 16.69
C THR A 3 -26.62 -23.87 16.48
N GLY A 4 -25.67 -24.60 15.91
CA GLY A 4 -24.41 -24.03 15.42
C GLY A 4 -24.70 -23.03 14.31
N THR A 5 -24.25 -21.80 14.48
CA THR A 5 -24.27 -20.75 13.47
C THR A 5 -23.43 -21.22 12.29
N ARG A 6 -24.08 -21.73 11.24
CA ARG A 6 -23.44 -22.04 9.97
C ARG A 6 -22.97 -20.70 9.39
N GLY A 7 -21.65 -20.45 9.43
CA GLY A 7 -21.06 -19.26 8.81
C GLY A 7 -21.53 -19.15 7.37
N THR A 8 -22.11 -18.02 7.01
CA THR A 8 -22.63 -17.79 5.67
C THR A 8 -21.46 -17.76 4.69
N ARG A 9 -21.42 -18.74 3.79
CA ARG A 9 -20.47 -18.80 2.69
C ARG A 9 -20.94 -17.81 1.62
N GLU A 10 -20.30 -16.66 1.52
CA GLU A 10 -20.61 -15.63 0.50
C GLU A 10 -19.38 -15.32 -0.35
N SER A 11 -19.58 -14.88 -1.59
CA SER A 11 -18.47 -14.41 -2.43
C SER A 11 -18.00 -13.02 -2.02
N LEU A 12 -16.76 -12.68 -2.35
CA LEU A 12 -16.22 -11.34 -2.12
C LEU A 12 -17.01 -10.28 -2.92
N ALA A 13 -17.52 -10.63 -4.11
CA ALA A 13 -18.42 -9.78 -4.89
C ALA A 13 -19.74 -9.48 -4.15
N GLU A 14 -20.38 -10.49 -3.55
CA GLU A 14 -21.58 -10.32 -2.72
C GLU A 14 -21.28 -9.43 -1.49
N ARG A 15 -20.15 -9.65 -0.82
CA ARG A 15 -19.71 -8.83 0.31
C ARG A 15 -19.51 -7.37 -0.07
N LEU A 16 -18.98 -7.10 -1.26
CA LEU A 16 -18.79 -5.73 -1.78
C LEU A 16 -20.11 -5.04 -2.16
N GLY A 17 -21.20 -5.80 -2.32
CA GLY A 17 -22.56 -5.23 -2.41
C GLY A 17 -22.96 -4.42 -1.17
N SER A 18 -22.37 -4.72 -0.01
CA SER A 18 -22.55 -3.95 1.23
C SER A 18 -21.59 -2.75 1.36
N GLY A 19 -20.76 -2.50 0.34
CA GLY A 19 -19.76 -1.42 0.30
C GLY A 19 -18.31 -1.91 0.43
N PRO A 20 -17.34 -0.99 0.25
CA PRO A 20 -15.92 -1.31 0.25
C PRO A 20 -15.45 -1.89 1.59
N LEU A 21 -14.42 -2.73 1.53
CA LEU A 21 -13.79 -3.30 2.70
C LEU A 21 -12.89 -2.28 3.41
N PRO A 22 -12.74 -2.40 4.75
CA PRO A 22 -11.64 -1.76 5.46
C PRO A 22 -10.30 -2.14 4.83
N VAL A 23 -9.39 -1.17 4.73
CA VAL A 23 -8.06 -1.36 4.11
C VAL A 23 -7.31 -2.54 4.74
N HIS A 24 -7.44 -2.71 6.05
CA HIS A 24 -6.81 -3.82 6.77
C HIS A 24 -7.27 -5.19 6.24
N ASP A 25 -8.58 -5.38 6.08
CA ASP A 25 -9.17 -6.66 5.67
C ASP A 25 -8.85 -6.96 4.20
N ALA A 26 -8.89 -5.93 3.35
CA ALA A 26 -8.45 -6.04 1.96
C ALA A 26 -6.97 -6.46 1.84
N ILE A 27 -6.10 -5.94 2.72
CA ILE A 27 -4.69 -6.34 2.78
C ILE A 27 -4.54 -7.79 3.24
N LEU A 28 -5.34 -8.26 4.21
CA LEU A 28 -5.31 -9.65 4.65
C LEU A 28 -5.69 -10.60 3.52
N ILE A 29 -6.78 -10.32 2.81
CA ILE A 29 -7.21 -11.09 1.63
C ILE A 29 -6.10 -11.10 0.58
N CYS A 30 -5.52 -9.94 0.25
CA CYS A 30 -4.43 -9.84 -0.72
C CYS A 30 -3.20 -10.66 -0.34
N ARG A 31 -2.80 -10.68 0.93
CA ARG A 31 -1.68 -11.51 1.42
C ARG A 31 -1.93 -12.99 1.21
N LEU A 32 -3.14 -13.44 1.51
CA LEU A 32 -3.53 -14.84 1.37
C LEU A 32 -3.53 -15.26 -0.10
N LEU A 33 -4.07 -14.42 -0.99
CA LEU A 33 -4.04 -14.65 -2.43
C LEU A 33 -2.60 -14.75 -2.95
N LEU A 34 -1.74 -13.80 -2.60
CA LEU A 34 -0.35 -13.79 -3.07
C LEU A 34 0.44 -15.01 -2.57
N SER A 35 0.20 -15.43 -1.33
CA SER A 35 0.81 -16.64 -0.78
C SER A 35 0.36 -17.90 -1.52
N ALA A 36 -0.94 -18.00 -1.85
CA ALA A 36 -1.50 -19.14 -2.58
C ALA A 36 -0.95 -19.23 -4.02
N ILE A 37 -0.84 -18.09 -4.70
CA ILE A 37 -0.32 -17.99 -6.07
C ILE A 37 1.18 -18.27 -6.10
N GLU A 38 1.96 -17.71 -5.17
CA GLU A 38 3.40 -17.98 -5.08
C GLU A 38 3.67 -19.49 -4.90
N ALA A 39 2.87 -20.15 -4.04
CA ALA A 39 2.94 -21.59 -3.86
C ALA A 39 2.56 -22.38 -5.13
N ALA A 40 1.58 -21.90 -5.91
CA ALA A 40 1.19 -22.50 -7.18
C ALA A 40 2.28 -22.32 -8.26
N HIS A 41 2.85 -21.12 -8.38
CA HIS A 41 3.93 -20.82 -9.33
C HIS A 41 5.19 -21.63 -9.05
N ALA A 42 5.51 -21.88 -7.78
CA ALA A 42 6.62 -22.73 -7.39
C ALA A 42 6.47 -24.19 -7.89
N ARG A 43 5.25 -24.62 -8.20
CA ARG A 43 4.94 -25.93 -8.81
C ARG A 43 4.76 -25.87 -10.33
N GLY A 44 5.01 -24.72 -10.94
CA GLY A 44 4.86 -24.51 -12.39
C GLY A 44 3.41 -24.34 -12.87
N THR A 45 2.47 -24.08 -11.95
CA THR A 45 1.05 -23.89 -12.27
C THR A 45 0.63 -22.44 -12.03
N ALA A 46 0.06 -21.79 -13.02
CA ALA A 46 -0.64 -20.51 -12.84
C ALA A 46 -2.08 -20.73 -12.37
N HIS A 47 -2.68 -19.73 -11.69
CA HIS A 47 -3.99 -19.91 -11.06
C HIS A 47 -5.16 -19.58 -12.00
N GLY A 48 -5.05 -18.49 -12.77
CA GLY A 48 -5.89 -18.18 -13.93
C GLY A 48 -7.36 -17.80 -13.73
N SER A 49 -7.92 -18.00 -12.53
CA SER A 49 -9.30 -17.59 -12.22
C SER A 49 -9.41 -16.66 -11.00
N ILE A 50 -8.53 -15.67 -10.90
CA ILE A 50 -8.56 -14.72 -9.77
C ILE A 50 -9.50 -13.55 -10.10
N SER A 51 -10.67 -13.53 -9.46
CA SER A 51 -11.61 -12.41 -9.51
C SER A 51 -12.39 -12.28 -8.20
N VAL A 52 -13.06 -11.15 -7.98
CA VAL A 52 -13.90 -10.96 -6.79
C VAL A 52 -15.07 -11.95 -6.72
N GLY A 53 -15.55 -12.47 -7.85
CA GLY A 53 -16.60 -13.49 -7.87
C GLY A 53 -16.08 -14.90 -7.56
N ALA A 54 -14.82 -15.17 -7.89
CA ALA A 54 -14.19 -16.47 -7.64
C ALA A 54 -13.73 -16.63 -6.18
N ILE A 55 -13.53 -15.55 -5.42
CA ILE A 55 -13.11 -15.60 -4.03
C ILE A 55 -14.33 -15.78 -3.13
N VAL A 56 -14.37 -16.87 -2.37
CA VAL A 56 -15.43 -17.17 -1.41
C VAL A 56 -14.92 -16.95 0.01
N LEU A 57 -15.65 -16.16 0.79
CA LEU A 57 -15.39 -15.94 2.20
C LEU A 57 -16.12 -17.03 3.00
N ASP A 58 -15.36 -17.96 3.58
CA ASP A 58 -15.87 -18.97 4.52
C ASP A 58 -15.49 -18.57 5.94
N GLY A 59 -16.37 -17.78 6.57
CA GLY A 59 -16.04 -17.10 7.83
C GLY A 59 -14.91 -16.09 7.65
N ASP A 60 -13.82 -16.25 8.41
CA ASP A 60 -12.65 -15.34 8.39
C ASP A 60 -11.56 -15.79 7.39
N ARG A 61 -11.82 -16.84 6.61
CA ARG A 61 -10.85 -17.41 5.66
C ARG A 61 -11.34 -17.21 4.22
N PRO A 62 -10.63 -16.41 3.39
CA PRO A 62 -10.88 -16.39 1.96
C PRO A 62 -10.38 -17.69 1.33
N VAL A 63 -11.25 -18.35 0.57
CA VAL A 63 -10.98 -19.54 -0.21
C VAL A 63 -11.12 -19.18 -1.68
N LEU A 64 -10.12 -19.51 -2.49
CA LEU A 64 -10.22 -19.39 -3.94
C LEU A 64 -11.14 -20.48 -4.50
N GLY A 65 -12.09 -20.09 -5.35
CA GLY A 65 -12.93 -20.98 -6.13
C GLY A 65 -12.14 -21.82 -7.13
N ALA A 66 -12.82 -22.74 -7.81
CA ALA A 66 -12.16 -23.71 -8.70
C ALA A 66 -11.32 -23.04 -9.81
N VAL A 67 -10.21 -23.71 -10.15
CA VAL A 67 -9.26 -23.31 -11.21
C VAL A 67 -9.92 -23.50 -12.57
N ASP A 68 -9.98 -22.45 -13.38
CA ASP A 68 -10.39 -22.55 -14.79
C ASP A 68 -9.17 -22.84 -15.68
N PRO A 69 -9.14 -23.94 -16.46
CA PRO A 69 -7.93 -24.40 -17.15
C PRO A 69 -7.67 -23.76 -18.53
N VAL A 70 -8.23 -22.59 -18.85
CA VAL A 70 -8.23 -22.06 -20.23
C VAL A 70 -7.61 -20.66 -20.33
N ALA A 71 -6.31 -20.56 -20.02
CA ALA A 71 -5.32 -19.67 -20.64
C ALA A 71 -3.94 -20.02 -20.03
N PRO A 72 -2.82 -19.87 -20.77
CA PRO A 72 -1.51 -19.86 -20.13
C PRO A 72 -1.36 -18.54 -19.38
N ASP A 73 -1.94 -18.45 -18.18
CA ASP A 73 -1.75 -17.27 -17.34
C ASP A 73 -0.29 -17.20 -16.91
N THR A 74 0.35 -16.07 -17.18
CA THR A 74 1.71 -15.86 -16.70
C THR A 74 1.66 -15.47 -15.23
N PRO A 75 2.76 -15.63 -14.47
CA PRO A 75 2.84 -15.07 -13.12
C PRO A 75 2.49 -13.58 -13.02
N ALA A 76 2.74 -12.82 -14.09
CA ALA A 76 2.38 -11.41 -14.21
C ALA A 76 0.88 -11.18 -14.44
N ASP A 77 0.16 -12.13 -15.04
CA ASP A 77 -1.30 -12.07 -15.21
C ASP A 77 -2.01 -12.39 -13.88
N ASP A 78 -1.54 -13.36 -13.11
CA ASP A 78 -2.05 -13.62 -11.76
C ASP A 78 -1.83 -12.39 -10.84
N VAL A 79 -0.69 -11.71 -10.96
CA VAL A 79 -0.44 -10.44 -10.24
C VAL A 79 -1.41 -9.34 -10.66
N TYR A 80 -1.70 -9.21 -11.96
CA TYR A 80 -2.67 -8.24 -12.46
C TYR A 80 -4.04 -8.50 -11.83
N ALA A 81 -4.46 -9.76 -11.81
CA ALA A 81 -5.75 -10.18 -11.27
C ALA A 81 -5.88 -9.92 -9.76
N VAL A 82 -4.84 -10.22 -8.97
CA VAL A 82 -4.82 -9.85 -7.54
C VAL A 82 -4.86 -8.34 -7.34
N ALA A 83 -4.17 -7.58 -8.18
CA ALA A 83 -4.17 -6.13 -8.09
C ALA A 83 -5.55 -5.53 -8.40
N MET A 84 -6.32 -6.15 -9.32
CA MET A 84 -7.72 -5.78 -9.56
C MET A 84 -8.54 -6.01 -8.29
N VAL A 85 -8.49 -7.21 -7.72
CA VAL A 85 -9.21 -7.54 -6.47
C VAL A 85 -8.87 -6.57 -5.35
N LEU A 86 -7.59 -6.25 -5.15
CA LEU A 86 -7.17 -5.30 -4.10
C LEU A 86 -7.66 -3.87 -4.39
N TYR A 87 -7.68 -3.44 -5.65
CA TYR A 87 -8.24 -2.15 -6.03
C TYR A 87 -9.75 -2.10 -5.75
N GLU A 88 -10.49 -3.11 -6.21
CA GLU A 88 -11.95 -3.16 -6.10
C GLU A 88 -12.40 -3.25 -4.65
N THR A 89 -11.71 -4.05 -3.84
CA THR A 89 -12.06 -4.22 -2.43
C THR A 89 -11.90 -2.94 -1.62
N ILE A 90 -10.85 -2.16 -1.86
CA ILE A 90 -10.61 -0.90 -1.13
C ILE A 90 -11.44 0.25 -1.71
N SER A 91 -11.53 0.34 -3.04
CA SER A 91 -12.21 1.46 -3.70
C SER A 91 -13.73 1.29 -3.75
N GLY A 92 -14.21 0.04 -3.72
CA GLY A 92 -15.61 -0.31 -4.01
C GLY A 92 -16.01 -0.04 -5.46
N ARG A 93 -15.04 0.12 -6.37
CA ARG A 93 -15.26 0.39 -7.79
C ARG A 93 -14.68 -0.75 -8.62
N PRO A 94 -15.39 -1.22 -9.66
CA PRO A 94 -14.86 -2.26 -10.54
C PRO A 94 -13.66 -1.74 -11.33
N TRP A 95 -12.73 -2.63 -11.63
CA TRP A 95 -11.64 -2.37 -12.56
C TRP A 95 -11.96 -2.96 -13.93
N GLU A 96 -12.06 -2.12 -14.97
CA GLU A 96 -12.31 -2.64 -16.32
C GLU A 96 -11.02 -3.19 -16.96
N PRO A 97 -11.08 -4.35 -17.62
CA PRO A 97 -9.95 -4.86 -18.40
C PRO A 97 -9.45 -3.80 -19.39
N ASN A 98 -8.13 -3.63 -19.49
CA ASN A 98 -7.45 -2.62 -20.31
C ASN A 98 -7.63 -1.14 -19.87
N MET A 99 -8.30 -0.86 -18.75
CA MET A 99 -8.33 0.48 -18.19
C MET A 99 -6.91 0.99 -17.91
N ALA A 100 -6.61 2.19 -18.39
CA ALA A 100 -5.35 2.84 -18.09
C ALA A 100 -5.33 3.29 -16.61
N PRO A 101 -4.26 3.00 -15.84
CA PRO A 101 -4.18 3.42 -14.44
C PRO A 101 -4.28 4.94 -14.19
N GLY A 102 -4.03 5.76 -15.22
CA GLY A 102 -4.23 7.20 -15.15
C GLY A 102 -5.70 7.64 -15.12
N ALA A 103 -6.62 6.81 -15.65
CA ALA A 103 -8.05 7.11 -15.72
C ALA A 103 -8.84 6.65 -14.49
N ALA A 104 -8.29 5.72 -13.69
CA ALA A 104 -8.95 5.20 -12.50
C ALA A 104 -8.99 6.21 -11.33
N ASP A 105 -10.01 6.10 -10.48
CA ASP A 105 -10.11 6.87 -9.23
C ASP A 105 -9.24 6.22 -8.14
N TRP A 106 -8.29 6.98 -7.60
CA TRP A 106 -7.35 6.53 -6.56
C TRP A 106 -7.62 7.15 -5.19
N SER A 107 -8.68 7.95 -5.04
CA SER A 107 -8.96 8.73 -3.84
C SER A 107 -9.02 7.88 -2.56
N ARG A 108 -9.72 6.74 -2.63
CA ARG A 108 -9.89 5.76 -1.53
C ARG A 108 -8.67 4.87 -1.29
N ILE A 109 -7.75 4.78 -2.26
CA ILE A 109 -6.54 3.95 -2.13
C ILE A 109 -5.48 4.69 -1.31
N PRO A 110 -4.90 4.08 -0.25
CA PRO A 110 -3.80 4.66 0.52
C PRO A 110 -2.61 5.05 -0.37
N ARG A 111 -2.03 6.24 -0.15
CA ARG A 111 -0.95 6.80 -0.99
C ARG A 111 0.23 5.83 -1.19
N ARG A 112 0.57 5.07 -0.15
CA ARG A 112 1.66 4.06 -0.19
C ARG A 112 1.40 2.93 -1.19
N LEU A 113 0.13 2.52 -1.36
CA LEU A 113 -0.26 1.43 -2.25
C LEU A 113 -0.39 1.88 -3.71
N ARG A 114 -0.76 3.15 -3.97
CA ARG A 114 -1.06 3.68 -5.32
C ARG A 114 0.03 3.39 -6.34
N ARG A 115 1.30 3.67 -6.02
CA ARG A 115 2.41 3.45 -6.95
C ARG A 115 2.59 1.97 -7.32
N VAL A 116 2.42 1.10 -6.33
CA VAL A 116 2.64 -0.34 -6.48
C VAL A 116 1.49 -0.96 -7.29
N LEU A 117 0.25 -0.58 -6.97
CA LEU A 117 -0.95 -1.00 -7.69
C LEU A 117 -0.98 -0.49 -9.14
N ARG A 118 -0.59 0.77 -9.39
CA ARG A 118 -0.50 1.30 -10.76
C ARG A 118 0.43 0.51 -11.65
N LYS A 119 1.54 0.01 -11.11
CA LYS A 119 2.47 -0.84 -11.85
C LYS A 119 1.85 -2.22 -12.11
N ALA A 120 1.24 -2.84 -11.09
CA ALA A 120 0.61 -4.14 -11.22
C ALA A 120 -0.55 -4.12 -12.23
N LEU A 121 -1.33 -3.04 -12.27
CA LEU A 121 -2.47 -2.83 -13.15
C LEU A 121 -2.09 -2.26 -14.53
N SER A 122 -0.84 -2.41 -14.96
CA SER A 122 -0.44 -1.97 -16.30
C SER A 122 -1.13 -2.83 -17.37
N PRO A 123 -1.71 -2.24 -18.43
CA PRO A 123 -2.25 -3.02 -19.55
C PRO A 123 -1.18 -3.89 -20.23
N VAL A 124 0.07 -3.43 -20.24
CA VAL A 124 1.23 -4.12 -20.82
C VAL A 124 1.81 -5.09 -19.79
N ALA A 125 1.80 -6.40 -20.07
CA ALA A 125 2.21 -7.45 -19.14
C ALA A 125 3.66 -7.28 -18.66
N GLU A 126 4.59 -6.91 -19.55
CA GLU A 126 6.01 -6.74 -19.26
C GLU A 126 6.29 -5.58 -18.31
N ARG A 127 5.35 -4.63 -18.17
CA ARG A 127 5.47 -3.50 -17.25
C ARG A 127 5.01 -3.83 -15.83
N ARG A 128 4.34 -4.96 -15.64
CA ARG A 128 3.80 -5.40 -14.35
C ARG A 128 4.92 -5.90 -13.43
N TRP A 129 4.56 -6.40 -12.27
CA TRP A 129 5.53 -7.14 -11.46
C TRP A 129 5.72 -8.53 -12.07
N PRO A 130 6.96 -9.04 -12.14
CA PRO A 130 7.23 -10.31 -12.81
C PRO A 130 6.60 -11.51 -12.10
N ASP A 131 6.41 -11.43 -10.79
CA ASP A 131 5.89 -12.53 -9.96
C ASP A 131 5.25 -12.01 -8.66
N ALA A 132 4.54 -12.92 -7.97
CA ALA A 132 3.88 -12.64 -6.70
C ALA A 132 4.86 -12.15 -5.61
N SER A 133 6.06 -12.73 -5.55
CA SER A 133 7.09 -12.38 -4.55
C SER A 133 7.57 -10.92 -4.70
N ALA A 134 7.74 -10.45 -5.93
CA ALA A 134 8.17 -9.11 -6.26
C ALA A 134 7.09 -8.08 -5.92
N PHE A 135 5.83 -8.41 -6.19
CA PHE A 135 4.68 -7.60 -5.81
C PHE A 135 4.51 -7.53 -4.28
N GLN A 136 4.61 -8.68 -3.60
CA GLN A 136 4.62 -8.82 -2.15
C GLN A 136 5.68 -7.93 -1.48
N ARG A 137 6.93 -8.01 -1.94
CA ARG A 137 8.00 -7.13 -1.44
C ARG A 137 7.67 -5.65 -1.65
N ALA A 138 7.11 -5.30 -2.80
CA ALA A 138 6.78 -3.91 -3.10
C ALA A 138 5.62 -3.35 -2.25
N LEU A 139 4.68 -4.19 -1.82
CA LEU A 139 3.53 -3.81 -0.98
C LEU A 139 3.92 -3.64 0.50
N TRP A 140 4.74 -4.56 1.05
CA TRP A 140 4.91 -4.66 2.51
C TRP A 140 6.31 -4.40 3.03
N VAL A 141 7.35 -4.35 2.19
CA VAL A 141 8.66 -3.93 2.68
C VAL A 141 8.55 -2.46 3.11
N PRO A 142 8.81 -2.14 4.39
CA PRO A 142 8.82 -0.77 4.84
C PRO A 142 9.86 -0.02 4.02
N ARG A 143 9.41 0.91 3.18
CA ARG A 143 10.35 1.85 2.55
C ARG A 143 10.82 2.79 3.65
N PRO A 144 12.12 3.00 3.85
CA PRO A 144 12.62 4.14 4.62
C PRO A 144 12.26 5.41 3.83
N GLN A 145 11.02 5.88 3.98
CA GLN A 145 10.44 6.91 3.13
C GLN A 145 10.21 8.25 3.82
N ASP A 146 10.59 8.36 5.08
CA ASP A 146 10.74 9.67 5.71
C ASP A 146 12.25 9.96 5.73
N PRO A 147 12.77 10.78 4.79
CA PRO A 147 14.13 11.24 4.92
C PRO A 147 14.21 11.93 6.28
N ILE A 148 15.10 11.45 7.15
CA ILE A 148 15.41 12.09 8.43
C ILE A 148 16.02 13.49 8.24
N TRP A 149 16.32 13.89 7.00
CA TRP A 149 16.92 15.18 6.64
C TRP A 149 16.21 16.41 7.21
N PRO A 150 14.88 16.58 7.17
CA PRO A 150 14.17 17.64 7.91
C PRO A 150 14.49 17.65 9.41
N ALA A 151 14.56 16.50 10.08
CA ALA A 151 14.95 16.43 11.49
C ALA A 151 16.44 16.75 11.70
N VAL A 152 17.31 16.32 10.79
CA VAL A 152 18.74 16.65 10.78
C VAL A 152 18.95 18.15 10.58
N ILE A 153 18.21 18.80 9.68
CA ILE A 153 18.26 20.25 9.45
C ILE A 153 17.84 21.01 10.71
N VAL A 154 16.76 20.58 11.37
CA VAL A 154 16.31 21.20 12.64
C VAL A 154 17.39 21.04 13.73
N LEU A 155 18.01 19.87 13.84
CA LEU A 155 19.10 19.61 14.79
C LEU A 155 20.34 20.47 14.48
N VAL A 156 20.73 20.60 13.21
CA VAL A 156 21.86 21.42 12.78
C VAL A 156 21.58 22.91 13.04
N LEU A 157 20.38 23.39 12.74
CA LEU A 157 19.97 24.77 13.02
C LEU A 157 19.94 25.04 14.53
N ALA A 158 19.40 24.12 15.32
CA ALA A 158 19.39 24.23 16.78
C ALA A 158 20.82 24.27 17.34
N ALA A 159 21.71 23.39 16.87
CA ALA A 159 23.11 23.36 17.27
C ALA A 159 23.85 24.64 16.87
N ALA A 160 23.57 25.19 15.68
CA ALA A 160 24.14 26.46 15.22
C ALA A 160 23.67 27.65 16.07
N ILE A 161 22.38 27.69 16.43
CA ILE A 161 21.82 28.72 17.32
C ILE A 161 22.46 28.62 18.70
N ILE A 162 22.53 27.43 19.29
CA ILE A 162 23.17 27.20 20.60
C ILE A 162 24.64 27.61 20.54
N GLY A 163 25.37 27.20 19.50
CA GLY A 163 26.75 27.58 19.28
C GLY A 163 26.93 29.10 19.17
N ALA A 164 26.06 29.78 18.43
CA ALA A 164 26.07 31.25 18.33
C ALA A 164 25.81 31.91 19.68
N PHE A 165 24.85 31.43 20.48
CA PHE A 165 24.58 31.98 21.81
C PHE A 165 25.75 31.77 22.79
N VAL A 166 26.39 30.59 22.75
CA VAL A 166 27.54 30.26 23.60
C VAL A 166 28.79 31.04 23.17
N LEU A 167 28.98 31.30 21.87
CA LEU A 167 30.11 32.05 21.32
C LEU A 167 29.91 33.58 21.39
N CYS A 168 28.67 34.08 21.34
CA CYS A 168 28.37 35.51 21.47
C CYS A 168 28.51 36.02 22.91
N LYS A 169 28.26 35.17 23.92
CA LYS A 169 28.42 35.56 25.33
C LYS A 169 29.85 36.00 25.73
N PRO A 170 30.94 35.32 25.32
CA PRO A 170 32.30 35.74 25.65
C PRO A 170 32.85 36.88 24.77
N LEU A 171 32.18 37.25 23.67
CA LEU A 171 32.66 38.29 22.74
C LEU A 171 32.22 39.73 23.09
N GLY A 172 31.45 39.94 24.16
CA GLY A 172 31.18 41.28 24.68
C GLY A 172 30.37 42.21 23.75
N LEU A 173 29.57 41.67 22.82
CA LEU A 173 28.71 42.44 21.91
C LEU A 173 27.43 43.00 22.58
N CYS A 174 27.41 43.10 23.91
CA CYS A 174 26.43 43.93 24.60
C CYS A 174 26.78 45.38 24.27
N TRP A 175 26.02 45.97 23.35
CA TRP A 175 26.03 47.40 23.05
C TRP A 175 25.82 48.18 24.35
N GLU A 176 26.91 48.61 24.96
CA GLU A 176 26.91 49.44 26.15
C GLU A 176 26.34 50.80 25.72
N ARG A 177 25.08 51.07 26.08
CA ARG A 177 24.52 52.42 25.95
C ARG A 177 25.31 53.32 26.88
N GLU A 178 26.13 54.21 26.33
CA GLU A 178 26.71 55.30 27.11
C GLU A 178 25.58 56.08 27.80
N PRO A 179 25.68 56.35 29.12
CA PRO A 179 24.70 57.18 29.80
C PRO A 179 24.78 58.61 29.26
N PRO A 180 23.63 59.30 29.11
CA PRO A 180 23.62 60.68 28.61
C PRO A 180 24.40 61.58 29.56
N ALA A 181 25.29 62.41 28.99
CA ALA A 181 26.07 63.37 29.74
C ALA A 181 25.15 64.37 30.47
N GLU A 182 25.26 64.42 31.79
CA GLU A 182 24.62 65.43 32.64
C GLU A 182 25.30 66.79 32.37
N THR A 183 24.64 67.66 31.61
CA THR A 183 25.03 69.07 31.47
C THR A 183 24.50 69.85 32.66
N ARG A 184 25.42 70.40 33.44
CA ARG A 184 25.18 71.33 34.56
C ARG A 184 24.89 72.75 34.08
#